data_AF-D2UC03-F1
#
_entry.id   AF-D2UC03-F1
#
_cell.length_a   1.000
_cell.length_b   1.000
_cell.length_c   1.000
_cell.angle_alpha   90.00
_cell.angle_beta   90.00
_cell.angle_gamma   90.00
#
_symmetry.space_group_name_H-M   'P 1'
#
loop_
_entity.id
_entity.type
_entity.pdbx_description
1 polymer ?
#
loop_
_entity_poly.entity_id
_entity_poly.type
_entity_poly.pdbx_seq_one_letter_code
_entity_poly.pdbx_strand_id
1 'polypeptide(L)'
;MSSQKIVDPAHKRPLLAWLIEPHGWSERRACSVLGVARSTARYRRRPDRDEEVIALLSELAERFPERGFGKLFQLIRRRGHVWNHKRVWRVYCLMKLNQQRHS
;
A
#
# COMPACT_ATOMS: atom_id res chain seq x y z
N MET A 1 -34.04 -4.04 -12.52
CA MET A 1 -33.10 -5.13 -12.85
C MET A 1 -32.41 -5.55 -11.57
N SER A 2 -32.38 -6.87 -11.32
CA SER A 2 -32.18 -7.50 -10.02
C SER A 2 -30.86 -7.16 -9.34
N SER A 3 -30.96 -6.63 -8.11
CA SER A 3 -29.86 -6.38 -7.18
C SER A 3 -29.44 -7.72 -6.55
N GLN A 4 -28.56 -8.47 -7.24
CA GLN A 4 -28.07 -9.73 -6.69
C GLN A 4 -26.93 -9.48 -5.69
N LYS A 5 -27.32 -9.67 -4.43
CA LYS A 5 -26.59 -10.16 -3.25
C LYS A 5 -25.07 -9.92 -3.23
N ILE A 6 -24.70 -9.12 -2.23
CA ILE A 6 -23.37 -8.66 -1.85
C ILE A 6 -22.37 -9.82 -1.86
N VAL A 7 -21.62 -9.96 -2.95
CA VAL A 7 -20.33 -10.62 -2.93
C VAL A 7 -19.45 -9.78 -2.01
N ASP A 8 -18.94 -10.38 -0.93
CA ASP A 8 -18.00 -9.73 -0.02
C ASP A 8 -16.87 -9.08 -0.87
N PRO A 9 -16.52 -7.80 -0.63
CA PRO A 9 -15.48 -7.09 -1.38
C PRO A 9 -14.19 -7.89 -1.58
N ALA A 10 -13.82 -8.76 -0.63
CA ALA A 10 -12.66 -9.64 -0.72
C ALA A 10 -12.75 -10.63 -1.90
N HIS A 11 -13.94 -11.12 -2.22
CA HIS A 11 -14.19 -12.14 -3.24
C HIS A 11 -14.36 -11.56 -4.65
N LYS A 12 -14.62 -10.26 -4.76
CA LYS A 12 -14.84 -9.61 -6.07
C LYS A 12 -13.60 -9.59 -6.96
N ARG A 13 -12.39 -9.44 -6.38
CA ARG A 13 -11.13 -9.40 -7.17
C ARG A 13 -10.75 -10.78 -7.73
N PRO A 14 -10.76 -11.88 -6.93
CA PRO A 14 -10.56 -13.22 -7.47
C PRO A 14 -11.57 -13.58 -8.56
N LEU A 15 -12.85 -13.25 -8.34
CA LEU A 15 -13.92 -13.56 -9.30
C LEU A 15 -13.77 -12.76 -10.61
N LEU A 16 -13.35 -11.49 -10.53
CA LEU A 16 -13.05 -10.68 -11.71
C LEU A 16 -11.88 -11.26 -12.52
N ALA A 17 -10.80 -11.71 -11.84
CA ALA A 17 -9.68 -12.36 -12.49
C ALA A 17 -10.10 -13.67 -13.19
N TRP A 18 -10.94 -14.48 -12.51
CA TRP A 18 -11.49 -15.72 -13.06
C TRP A 18 -12.43 -15.49 -14.26
N LEU A 19 -13.21 -14.40 -14.30
CA LEU A 19 -14.04 -14.11 -15.47
C LEU A 19 -13.22 -13.66 -16.68
N ILE A 20 -12.09 -12.98 -16.45
CA ILE A 20 -11.26 -12.42 -17.53
C ILE A 20 -10.30 -13.49 -18.10
N GLU A 21 -9.55 -14.19 -17.25
CA GLU A 21 -8.49 -15.09 -17.69
C GLU A 21 -9.05 -16.42 -18.25
N PRO A 22 -9.69 -17.30 -17.43
CA PRO A 22 -10.16 -18.59 -17.94
C PRO A 22 -11.45 -18.52 -18.76
N HIS A 23 -12.28 -17.48 -18.60
CA HIS A 23 -13.54 -17.33 -19.34
C HIS A 23 -13.47 -16.35 -20.53
N GLY A 24 -12.36 -15.63 -20.71
CA GLY A 24 -12.13 -14.74 -21.84
C GLY A 24 -13.06 -13.52 -21.89
N TRP A 25 -13.70 -13.14 -20.78
CA TRP A 25 -14.57 -11.98 -20.77
C TRP A 25 -13.76 -10.68 -20.83
N SER A 26 -14.30 -9.69 -21.54
CA SER A 26 -13.74 -8.34 -21.45
C SER A 26 -13.88 -7.79 -20.02
N GLU A 27 -12.87 -7.03 -19.58
CA GLU A 27 -12.85 -6.36 -18.27
C GLU A 27 -14.14 -5.56 -18.02
N ARG A 28 -14.70 -4.94 -19.08
CA ARG A 28 -15.96 -4.18 -19.01
C ARG A 28 -17.14 -5.09 -18.64
N ARG A 29 -17.26 -6.24 -19.29
CA ARG A 29 -18.34 -7.21 -19.05
C ARG A 29 -18.24 -7.79 -17.63
N ALA A 30 -17.04 -8.18 -17.21
CA ALA A 30 -16.80 -8.70 -15.86
C ALA A 30 -17.11 -7.64 -14.77
N CYS A 31 -16.64 -6.40 -14.95
CA CYS A 31 -16.93 -5.30 -14.02
C CYS A 31 -18.43 -5.00 -13.90
N SER A 32 -19.15 -5.00 -15.03
CA SER A 32 -20.59 -4.71 -15.07
C SER A 32 -21.42 -5.76 -14.32
N VAL A 33 -21.07 -7.04 -14.47
CA VAL A 33 -21.80 -8.14 -13.80
C VAL A 33 -21.48 -8.17 -12.30
N LEU A 34 -20.24 -7.88 -11.90
CA LEU A 34 -19.82 -7.89 -10.50
C LEU A 34 -20.13 -6.58 -9.73
N GLY A 35 -20.64 -5.56 -10.42
CA GLY A 35 -20.88 -4.24 -9.84
C GLY A 35 -19.59 -3.60 -9.30
N VAL A 36 -18.46 -3.82 -9.98
CA VAL A 36 -17.15 -3.26 -9.61
C VAL A 36 -16.81 -2.11 -10.54
N ALA A 37 -16.43 -0.96 -9.99
CA ALA A 37 -15.91 0.13 -10.81
C ALA A 37 -14.57 -0.29 -11.44
N ARG A 38 -14.39 0.00 -12.74
CA ARG A 38 -13.16 -0.31 -13.48
C ARG A 38 -11.91 0.32 -12.85
N SER A 39 -12.03 1.50 -12.25
CA SER A 39 -10.94 2.15 -11.49
C SER A 39 -10.46 1.29 -10.33
N THR A 40 -11.39 0.68 -9.59
CA THR A 40 -11.10 -0.24 -8.49
C THR A 40 -10.48 -1.55 -8.99
N ALA A 41 -10.97 -2.08 -10.10
CA ALA A 41 -10.41 -3.29 -10.72
C ALA A 41 -8.95 -3.06 -11.18
N ARG A 42 -8.67 -1.91 -11.79
CA ARG A 42 -7.34 -1.51 -12.26
C ARG A 42 -6.40 -1.03 -11.17
N TYR A 43 -6.92 -0.70 -9.99
CA TYR A 43 -6.11 -0.18 -8.91
C TYR A 43 -5.14 -1.26 -8.40
N ARG A 44 -3.85 -1.08 -8.69
CA ARG A 44 -2.76 -1.87 -8.13
C ARG A 44 -2.01 -1.01 -7.12
N ARG A 45 -1.86 -1.53 -5.89
CA ARG A 45 -0.96 -0.92 -4.91
C ARG A 45 0.43 -0.84 -5.53
N ARG A 46 1.04 0.34 -5.48
CA ARG A 46 2.37 0.65 -6.04
C ARG A 46 3.39 0.69 -4.89
N PRO A 47 4.10 -0.43 -4.63
CA PRO A 47 5.07 -0.53 -3.53
C PRO A 47 6.44 0.11 -3.86
N ASP A 48 6.75 0.28 -5.15
CA ASP A 48 7.92 1.01 -5.68
C ASP A 48 8.12 2.37 -4.99
N ARG A 49 7.03 3.05 -4.64
CA ARG A 49 7.09 4.33 -3.93
C ARG A 49 7.59 4.21 -2.48
N ASP A 50 7.72 3.04 -1.89
CA ASP A 50 8.23 2.94 -0.52
C ASP A 50 9.75 2.72 -0.47
N GLU A 51 10.39 2.31 -1.57
CA GLU A 51 11.80 1.90 -1.60
C GLU A 51 12.76 3.00 -1.13
N GLU A 52 12.60 4.24 -1.63
CA GLU A 52 13.43 5.38 -1.19
C GLU A 52 13.27 5.66 0.31
N VAL A 53 12.04 5.51 0.82
CA VAL A 53 11.75 5.75 2.24
C VAL A 53 12.37 4.67 3.10
N ILE A 54 12.30 3.41 2.64
CA ILE A 54 12.91 2.25 3.30
C ILE A 54 14.42 2.45 3.36
N ALA A 55 15.07 2.71 2.22
CA ALA A 55 16.52 2.87 2.14
C ALA A 55 17.03 3.98 3.07
N LEU A 56 16.39 5.16 3.04
CA LEU A 56 16.79 6.26 3.91
C LEU A 56 16.50 5.97 5.39
N LEU A 57 15.36 5.37 5.72
CA LEU A 57 15.06 4.99 7.11
C LEU A 57 16.02 3.94 7.65
N SER A 58 16.43 2.96 6.83
CA SER A 58 17.44 1.96 7.21
C SER A 58 18.78 2.63 7.51
N GLU A 59 19.29 3.46 6.59
CA GLU A 59 20.54 4.21 6.78
C GLU A 59 20.51 5.02 8.09
N LEU A 60 19.41 5.74 8.32
CA LEU A 60 19.27 6.59 9.50
C LEU A 60 19.10 5.79 10.80
N ALA A 61 18.43 4.63 10.75
CA ALA A 61 18.25 3.75 11.90
C ALA A 61 19.56 3.05 12.29
N GLU A 62 20.39 2.65 11.32
CA GLU A 62 21.72 2.08 11.56
C GLU A 62 22.69 3.13 12.11
N ARG A 63 22.66 4.35 11.55
CA ARG A 63 23.56 5.42 11.95
C ARG A 63 23.21 6.05 13.30
N PHE A 64 21.93 6.05 13.67
CA PHE A 64 21.42 6.67 14.89
C PHE A 64 20.44 5.74 15.63
N PRO A 65 20.92 4.63 16.21
CA PRO A 65 20.06 3.62 16.84
C PRO A 65 19.25 4.18 18.01
N GLU A 66 19.79 5.16 18.75
CA GLU A 66 19.14 5.81 19.90
C GLU A 66 18.00 6.76 19.51
N ARG A 67 17.88 7.11 18.22
CA ARG A 67 16.87 8.07 17.74
C ARG A 67 15.58 7.36 17.39
N GLY A 68 14.49 7.80 18.03
CA GLY A 68 13.12 7.43 17.65
C GLY A 68 12.62 8.19 16.42
N PHE A 69 11.46 7.77 15.92
CA PHE A 69 10.85 8.27 14.68
C PHE A 69 10.83 9.80 14.55
N GLY A 70 10.45 10.54 15.60
CA GLY A 70 10.37 12.01 15.52
C GLY A 70 11.71 12.66 15.15
N LYS A 71 12.81 12.20 15.75
CA LYS A 71 14.16 12.71 15.45
C LYS A 71 14.60 12.31 14.04
N LEU A 72 14.29 11.07 13.61
CA LEU A 72 14.60 10.61 12.26
C LEU A 72 13.81 11.38 11.20
N PHE A 73 12.51 11.61 11.42
CA PHE A 73 11.65 12.36 10.51
C PHE A 73 12.11 13.83 10.36
N GLN A 74 12.53 14.47 11.46
CA GLN A 74 13.13 15.80 11.38
C GLN A 74 14.41 15.81 10.52
N LEU A 75 15.26 14.79 10.63
CA LEU A 75 16.47 14.68 9.81
C LEU A 75 16.15 14.46 8.33
N ILE A 76 15.15 13.62 8.02
CA ILE A 76 14.62 13.43 6.67
C ILE A 76 14.17 14.77 6.07
N ARG A 77 13.44 15.58 6.85
CA ARG A 77 13.02 16.93 6.44
C ARG A 77 14.19 17.87 6.20
N ARG A 78 15.20 17.86 7.08
CA ARG A 78 16.43 18.68 6.93
C ARG A 78 17.26 18.29 5.72
N ARG A 79 17.23 17.01 5.33
CA ARG A 79 17.85 16.51 4.07
C ARG A 79 17.04 16.89 2.80
N GLY A 80 15.94 17.62 2.94
CA GLY A 80 15.15 18.13 1.81
C GLY A 80 14.02 17.21 1.34
N HIS A 81 13.82 16.04 1.96
CA HIS A 81 12.74 15.14 1.56
C HIS A 81 11.38 15.66 2.05
N VAL A 82 10.49 15.98 1.11
CA VAL A 82 9.13 16.49 1.39
C VAL A 82 8.07 15.40 1.51
N TRP A 83 8.47 14.20 1.93
CA TRP A 83 7.54 13.08 2.04
C TRP A 83 6.47 13.31 3.12
N ASN A 84 5.26 12.84 2.84
CA ASN A 84 4.15 12.91 3.77
C ASN A 84 4.48 12.13 5.06
N HIS A 85 4.31 12.76 6.22
CA HIS A 85 4.52 12.16 7.53
C HIS A 85 3.83 10.79 7.69
N LYS A 86 2.58 10.65 7.22
CA LYS A 86 1.83 9.39 7.27
C LYS A 86 2.48 8.28 6.45
N ARG A 87 3.08 8.62 5.30
CA ARG A 87 3.81 7.66 4.45
C ARG A 87 5.06 7.16 5.19
N VAL A 88 5.86 8.07 5.73
CA VAL A 88 7.10 7.71 6.45
C VAL A 88 6.80 6.93 7.72
N TRP A 89 5.78 7.32 8.49
CA TRP A 89 5.33 6.58 9.68
C TRP A 89 4.87 5.17 9.34
N ARG A 90 4.06 5.00 8.29
CA ARG A 90 3.61 3.67 7.84
C ARG A 90 4.80 2.79 7.51
N VAL A 91 5.77 3.30 6.73
CA VAL A 91 6.97 2.54 6.35
C VAL A 91 7.81 2.20 7.58
N TYR A 92 8.03 3.14 8.49
CA TYR A 92 8.74 2.92 9.74
C TYR A 92 8.12 1.79 10.59
N CYS A 93 6.79 1.74 10.70
CA CYS A 93 6.09 0.64 11.39
C CYS A 93 6.18 -0.69 10.62
N LEU A 94 6.10 -0.67 9.28
CA LEU A 94 6.28 -1.89 8.47
C LEU A 94 7.67 -2.49 8.63
N MET A 95 8.69 -1.65 8.82
CA MET A 95 10.06 -2.06 9.11
C MET A 95 10.27 -2.53 10.57
N LYS A 96 9.22 -2.53 11.41
CA LYS A 96 9.26 -2.90 12.84
C LYS A 96 10.26 -2.11 13.68
N LEU A 97 10.72 -0.97 13.19
CA LEU A 97 11.63 -0.06 13.89
C LEU A 97 11.00 0.52 15.17
N ASN A 98 9.67 0.53 15.27
CA ASN A 98 8.96 0.90 16.49
C ASN A 98 9.14 -0.12 17.63
N GLN A 99 9.30 -1.41 17.34
CA GLN A 99 9.40 -2.47 18.36
C GLN A 99 10.81 -2.63 18.92
N GLN A 100 11.84 -2.38 18.11
CA GLN A 100 13.26 -2.50 18.49
C GLN A 100 13.73 -1.47 19.54
N ARG A 101 12.89 -0.49 19.88
CA ARG A 101 13.26 0.66 20.73
C ARG A 101 12.59 0.65 22.11
N HIS A 102 11.71 -0.32 22.36
CA HIS A 102 10.98 -0.48 23.63
C HIS A 102 11.42 -1.74 24.43
N SER A 103 12.41 -2.47 23.92
CA SER A 103 12.99 -3.67 24.53
C SER A 103 14.25 -3.34 25.31
#